data_AF-A0A959E1Q0-F1
#
_entry.id   AF-A0A959E1Q0-F1
#
_cell.length_a   1.000
_cell.length_b   1.000
_cell.length_c   1.000
_cell.angle_alpha   90.00
_cell.angle_beta   90.00
_cell.angle_gamma   90.00
#
_symmetry.space_group_name_H-M   'P 1'
#
loop_
_entity.id
_entity.type
_entity.pdbx_description
1 polymer ?
#
loop_
_entity_poly.entity_id
_entity_poly.type
_entity_poly.pdbx_seq_one_letter_code
_entity_poly.pdbx_strand_id
1 'polypeptide(L)'
;MRNILCISLLIFFAQSCEKETHRLDQYSVHGIDVSHHQKQIVWDTVAAQRVHFAFVKATEGASFADSLFCYNWDEMKRVGLRRGAYHFYRPNTSPMLQAMHFSNWVEMEEGDLPPVLDVEVLDDANPYGLVAGIRTWLALVEWRHGVKPIIYTNLRFYNEYLSGQFNDYPVWIARYNQSQPELSCGRDWDFWQYGNRGNLPGIDGYVDFNVYKGTFEQLDSLCRRGADLVSMAY
;
A
#
# COMPACT_ATOMS: atom_id res chain seq x y z
N MET A 1 -25.14 -62.25 11.34
CA MET A 1 -24.99 -61.33 10.19
C MET A 1 -24.89 -59.89 10.70
N ARG A 2 -23.69 -59.30 10.69
CA ARG A 2 -23.40 -57.90 10.32
C ARG A 2 -21.95 -57.58 10.71
N ASN A 3 -21.08 -57.65 9.71
CA ASN A 3 -19.72 -57.10 9.76
C ASN A 3 -19.83 -55.57 9.72
N ILE A 4 -19.20 -54.88 10.66
CA ILE A 4 -18.99 -53.43 10.58
C ILE A 4 -17.54 -53.22 10.14
N LEU A 5 -17.38 -52.87 8.87
CA LEU A 5 -16.13 -52.47 8.24
C LEU A 5 -15.81 -51.04 8.73
N CYS A 6 -14.77 -50.88 9.55
CA CYS A 6 -14.24 -49.56 9.88
C CYS A 6 -13.39 -49.06 8.70
N ILE A 7 -13.94 -48.16 7.88
CA ILE A 7 -13.20 -47.45 6.85
C ILE A 7 -12.49 -46.27 7.55
N SER A 8 -11.18 -46.40 7.75
CA SER A 8 -10.31 -45.31 8.16
C SER A 8 -10.20 -44.31 7.01
N LEU A 9 -10.91 -43.19 7.13
CA LEU A 9 -10.80 -42.06 6.23
C LEU A 9 -9.48 -41.33 6.51
N LEU A 10 -8.45 -41.58 5.70
CA LEU A 10 -7.23 -40.78 5.68
C LEU A 10 -7.56 -39.40 5.12
N ILE A 11 -7.71 -38.42 6.01
CA ILE A 11 -7.82 -37.01 5.65
C ILE A 11 -6.41 -36.56 5.21
N PHE A 12 -6.20 -36.49 3.90
CA PHE A 12 -5.09 -35.73 3.33
C PHE A 12 -5.32 -34.25 3.63
N PHE A 13 -4.70 -33.74 4.70
CA PHE A 13 -4.50 -32.31 4.84
C PHE A 13 -3.48 -31.89 3.78
N ALA A 14 -3.97 -31.41 2.64
CA ALA A 14 -3.17 -30.56 1.76
C ALA A 14 -2.92 -29.25 2.51
N GLN A 15 -1.87 -29.20 3.33
CA GLN A 15 -1.27 -27.94 3.72
C GLN A 15 -0.73 -27.32 2.43
N SER A 16 -1.42 -26.30 1.91
CA SER A 16 -0.77 -25.37 1.00
C SER A 16 0.37 -24.75 1.77
N CYS A 17 1.59 -25.21 1.50
CA CYS A 17 2.79 -24.60 2.04
C CYS A 17 2.94 -23.24 1.35
N GLU A 18 2.29 -22.21 1.91
CA GLU A 18 2.49 -20.84 1.48
C GLU A 18 3.94 -20.47 1.79
N LYS A 19 4.75 -20.40 0.74
CA LYS A 19 6.20 -20.17 0.84
C LYS A 19 6.50 -18.78 1.39
N GLU A 20 7.58 -18.69 2.15
CA GLU A 20 8.15 -17.42 2.59
C GLU A 20 8.46 -16.51 1.40
N THR A 21 8.25 -15.21 1.58
CA THR A 21 8.56 -14.21 0.55
C THR A 21 10.01 -13.79 0.66
N HIS A 22 10.81 -14.13 -0.35
CA HIS A 22 12.22 -13.70 -0.43
C HIS A 22 12.36 -12.40 -1.22
N ARG A 23 13.41 -11.62 -0.93
CA ARG A 23 13.69 -10.37 -1.64
C ARG A 23 13.99 -10.60 -3.12
N LEU A 24 13.54 -9.67 -3.95
CA LEU A 24 13.83 -9.65 -5.38
C LEU A 24 15.11 -8.86 -5.66
N ASP A 25 16.24 -9.54 -5.80
CA ASP A 25 17.57 -8.90 -5.92
C ASP A 25 17.79 -8.08 -7.20
N GLN A 26 16.92 -8.25 -8.20
CA GLN A 26 16.94 -7.45 -9.43
C GLN A 26 16.49 -6.00 -9.24
N TYR A 27 15.91 -5.64 -8.09
CA TYR A 27 15.54 -4.27 -7.74
C TYR A 27 16.45 -3.73 -6.65
N SER A 28 16.87 -2.47 -6.77
CA SER A 28 17.71 -1.81 -5.77
C SER A 28 16.89 -1.20 -4.64
N VAL A 29 15.66 -0.75 -4.91
CA VAL A 29 14.82 -0.04 -3.95
C VAL A 29 13.72 -0.96 -3.41
N HIS A 30 13.87 -1.34 -2.16
CA HIS A 30 12.94 -2.18 -1.41
C HIS A 30 12.21 -1.41 -0.33
N GLY A 31 10.96 -1.81 -0.07
CA GLY A 31 10.19 -1.30 1.06
C GLY A 31 9.25 -2.35 1.63
N ILE A 32 8.49 -1.92 2.63
CA ILE A 32 7.45 -2.70 3.28
C ILE A 32 6.17 -1.88 3.41
N ASP A 33 5.05 -2.54 3.67
CA ASP A 33 3.86 -1.85 4.15
C ASP A 33 3.29 -2.54 5.38
N VAL A 34 2.75 -1.72 6.30
CA VAL A 34 2.40 -2.15 7.66
C VAL A 34 1.11 -1.50 8.14
N SER A 35 0.50 -2.12 9.15
CA SER A 35 -0.66 -1.64 9.88
C SER A 35 -0.57 -2.10 11.33
N HIS A 36 -1.63 -1.92 12.12
CA HIS A 36 -1.74 -2.51 13.45
C HIS A 36 -1.55 -4.04 13.47
N HIS A 37 -1.75 -4.74 12.34
CA HIS A 37 -1.55 -6.19 12.25
C HIS A 37 -0.11 -6.63 12.49
N GLN A 38 0.87 -5.77 12.18
CA GLN A 38 2.29 -6.03 12.43
C GLN A 38 2.71 -5.76 13.89
N LYS A 39 1.76 -5.33 14.75
CA LYS A 39 1.97 -5.04 16.17
C LYS A 39 3.12 -4.03 16.37
N GLN A 40 3.78 -4.12 17.53
CA GLN A 40 4.94 -3.29 17.84
C GLN A 40 6.13 -3.67 16.96
N ILE A 41 6.61 -2.72 16.17
CA ILE A 41 7.79 -2.88 15.30
C ILE A 41 9.02 -2.27 15.98
N VAL A 42 10.15 -2.97 15.92
CA VAL A 42 11.46 -2.45 16.35
C VAL A 42 12.14 -1.80 15.14
N TRP A 43 11.82 -0.53 14.89
CA TRP A 43 12.21 0.17 13.67
C TRP A 43 13.72 0.32 13.46
N ASP A 44 14.53 0.44 14.51
CA ASP A 44 16.00 0.44 14.37
C ASP A 44 16.52 -0.87 13.76
N THR A 45 15.91 -1.99 14.12
CA THR A 45 16.26 -3.31 13.54
C THR A 45 15.81 -3.40 12.10
N VAL A 46 14.62 -2.89 11.77
CA VAL A 46 14.10 -2.86 10.39
C VAL A 46 14.96 -1.98 9.48
N ALA A 47 15.34 -0.79 9.94
CA ALA A 47 16.13 0.18 9.17
C ALA A 47 17.59 -0.25 8.97
N ALA A 48 18.14 -1.08 9.85
CA ALA A 48 19.47 -1.68 9.67
C ALA A 48 19.50 -2.74 8.54
N GLN A 49 18.34 -3.02 7.93
CA GLN A 49 18.21 -3.94 6.81
C GLN A 49 18.02 -3.15 5.51
N ARG A 50 17.96 -3.85 4.37
CA ARG A 50 17.77 -3.25 3.04
C ARG A 50 16.30 -2.78 2.83
N VAL A 51 15.82 -1.88 3.69
CA VAL A 51 14.50 -1.23 3.63
C VAL A 51 14.72 0.26 3.42
N HIS A 52 14.19 0.80 2.34
CA HIS A 52 14.42 2.19 1.90
C HIS A 52 13.17 3.06 2.11
N PHE A 53 12.00 2.42 2.00
CA PHE A 53 10.71 3.07 2.23
C PHE A 53 9.79 2.16 3.02
N ALA A 54 8.79 2.76 3.65
CA ALA A 54 7.66 2.03 4.18
C ALA A 54 6.35 2.82 3.99
N PHE A 55 5.25 2.10 3.76
CA PHE A 55 3.90 2.65 3.84
C PHE A 55 3.22 2.16 5.12
N VAL A 56 2.50 3.04 5.82
CA VAL A 56 1.75 2.68 7.03
C VAL A 56 0.28 3.02 6.87
N LYS A 57 -0.61 2.13 7.32
CA LYS A 57 -2.05 2.39 7.36
C LYS A 57 -2.31 3.58 8.26
N ALA A 58 -2.95 4.61 7.73
CA ALA A 58 -3.42 5.73 8.54
C ALA A 58 -4.89 5.55 8.91
N THR A 59 -5.72 5.36 7.90
CA THR A 59 -7.17 5.41 8.05
C THR A 59 -7.87 4.44 7.11
N GLU A 60 -9.14 4.17 7.42
CA GLU A 60 -10.05 3.39 6.60
C GLU A 60 -11.45 4.00 6.67
N GLY A 61 -12.08 4.14 5.50
CA GLY A 61 -13.41 4.75 5.43
C GLY A 61 -13.46 6.13 6.12
N ALA A 62 -14.64 6.52 6.60
CA ALA A 62 -14.83 7.87 7.16
C ALA A 62 -14.45 8.01 8.64
N SER A 63 -14.04 6.94 9.33
CA SER A 63 -13.93 6.97 10.80
C SER A 63 -12.90 6.04 11.45
N PHE A 64 -12.39 5.01 10.76
CA PHE A 64 -11.42 4.11 11.38
C PHE A 64 -10.00 4.66 11.23
N ALA A 65 -9.31 4.85 12.35
CA ALA A 65 -7.90 5.19 12.39
C ALA A 65 -7.09 3.99 12.89
N ASP A 66 -5.96 3.71 12.23
CA ASP A 66 -5.10 2.60 12.65
C ASP A 66 -4.42 2.93 13.99
N SER A 67 -4.57 2.02 14.95
CA SER A 67 -4.11 2.24 16.33
C SER A 67 -2.59 2.42 16.48
N LEU A 68 -1.80 1.98 15.50
CA LEU A 68 -0.34 2.10 15.52
C LEU A 68 0.18 3.12 14.51
N PHE A 69 -0.69 3.86 13.82
CA PHE A 69 -0.29 4.84 12.82
C PHE A 69 0.72 5.86 13.36
N CYS A 70 0.39 6.59 14.43
CA CYS A 70 1.26 7.65 14.95
C CYS A 70 2.65 7.13 15.36
N TYR A 71 2.69 5.99 16.06
CA TYR A 71 3.94 5.35 16.46
C TYR A 71 4.81 5.01 15.25
N ASN A 72 4.24 4.30 14.28
CA ASN A 72 4.97 3.88 13.08
C ASN A 72 5.38 5.09 12.21
N TRP A 73 4.49 6.08 12.07
CA TRP A 73 4.73 7.30 11.30
C TRP A 73 5.94 8.08 11.83
N ASP A 74 6.03 8.25 13.15
CA ASP A 74 7.12 8.97 13.79
C ASP A 74 8.42 8.17 13.78
N GLU A 75 8.36 6.86 14.03
CA GLU A 75 9.54 6.01 14.04
C GLU A 75 10.14 5.85 12.66
N MET A 76 9.33 5.66 11.61
CA MET A 76 9.80 5.59 10.22
C MET A 76 10.58 6.86 9.83
N LYS A 77 10.13 8.03 10.28
CA LYS A 77 10.88 9.29 10.12
C LYS A 77 12.18 9.27 10.93
N ARG A 78 12.11 8.88 12.20
CA ARG A 78 13.27 8.85 13.11
C ARG A 78 14.42 7.99 12.55
N VAL A 79 14.09 6.86 11.93
CA VAL A 79 15.09 5.94 11.34
C VAL A 79 15.47 6.31 9.89
N GLY A 80 14.93 7.40 9.34
CA GLY A 80 15.32 7.93 8.04
C GLY A 80 14.72 7.20 6.83
N LEU A 81 13.67 6.38 7.02
CA LEU A 81 12.96 5.78 5.91
C LEU A 81 12.13 6.82 5.17
N ARG A 82 11.96 6.64 3.84
CA ARG A 82 10.91 7.34 3.10
C ARG A 82 9.56 6.81 3.56
N ARG A 83 8.87 7.57 4.41
CA ARG A 83 7.57 7.19 4.97
C ARG A 83 6.43 7.64 4.07
N GLY A 84 5.45 6.79 3.87
CA GLY A 84 4.18 7.13 3.23
C GLY A 84 3.01 6.60 4.04
N ALA A 85 1.84 7.22 3.90
CA ALA A 85 0.63 6.84 4.63
C ALA A 85 -0.43 6.38 3.63
N TYR A 86 -1.17 5.33 3.95
CA TYR A 86 -2.24 4.83 3.10
C TYR A 86 -3.64 4.89 3.75
N HIS A 87 -4.64 5.07 2.89
CA HIS A 87 -6.06 5.06 3.24
C HIS A 87 -6.74 3.87 2.59
N PHE A 88 -7.32 2.96 3.38
CA PHE A 88 -8.15 1.88 2.84
C PHE A 88 -9.52 2.43 2.44
N TYR A 89 -9.81 2.42 1.14
CA TYR A 89 -11.00 3.01 0.56
C TYR A 89 -12.23 2.11 0.72
N ARG A 90 -13.34 2.71 1.13
CA ARG A 90 -14.66 2.08 1.24
C ARG A 90 -15.61 2.71 0.22
N PRO A 91 -15.92 2.05 -0.91
CA PRO A 91 -16.69 2.64 -2.02
C PRO A 91 -18.09 3.12 -1.67
N ASN A 92 -18.74 2.52 -0.67
CA ASN A 92 -20.06 2.93 -0.19
C ASN A 92 -20.03 4.11 0.80
N THR A 93 -18.83 4.64 1.10
CA THR A 93 -18.66 5.78 1.99
C THR A 93 -18.33 7.02 1.17
N SER A 94 -18.79 8.20 1.60
CA SER A 94 -18.52 9.46 0.89
C SER A 94 -17.01 9.65 0.66
N PRO A 95 -16.55 9.83 -0.60
CA PRO A 95 -15.14 10.03 -0.91
C PRO A 95 -14.59 11.31 -0.27
N MET A 96 -15.44 12.34 -0.10
CA MET A 96 -15.07 13.58 0.57
C MET A 96 -14.82 13.37 2.06
N LEU A 97 -15.68 12.61 2.75
CA LEU A 97 -15.48 12.29 4.17
C LEU A 97 -14.22 11.45 4.38
N GLN A 98 -13.96 10.50 3.47
CA GLN A 98 -12.75 9.68 3.47
C GLN A 98 -11.48 10.52 3.28
N ALA A 99 -11.47 11.45 2.32
CA ALA A 99 -10.34 12.34 2.06
C ALA A 99 -10.07 13.26 3.26
N MET A 100 -11.11 13.88 3.83
CA MET A 100 -10.97 14.70 5.04
C MET A 100 -10.47 13.88 6.22
N HIS A 101 -10.98 12.66 6.39
CA HIS A 101 -10.57 11.78 7.47
C HIS A 101 -9.07 11.43 7.36
N PHE A 102 -8.60 11.03 6.17
CA PHE A 102 -7.18 10.79 5.93
C PHE A 102 -6.34 12.04 6.23
N SER A 103 -6.71 13.19 5.68
CA SER A 103 -5.96 14.45 5.86
C SER A 103 -6.01 15.05 7.27
N ASN A 104 -6.92 14.59 8.14
CA ASN A 104 -6.94 14.95 9.56
C ASN A 104 -5.94 14.13 10.38
N TRP A 105 -5.57 12.94 9.92
CA TRP A 105 -4.60 12.07 10.59
C TRP A 105 -3.19 12.23 10.05
N VAL A 106 -3.06 12.55 8.76
CA VAL A 106 -1.76 12.61 8.09
C VAL A 106 -1.33 14.06 7.92
N GLU A 107 -0.29 14.45 8.66
CA GLU A 107 0.46 15.67 8.40
C GLU A 107 1.78 15.31 7.73
N MET A 108 1.96 15.78 6.49
CA MET A 108 3.12 15.48 5.67
C MET A 108 4.19 16.55 5.77
N GLU A 109 5.43 16.11 5.75
CA GLU A 109 6.62 16.94 5.71
C GLU A 109 7.35 16.81 4.37
N GLU A 110 8.40 17.60 4.19
CA GLU A 110 9.29 17.42 3.06
C GLU A 110 10.02 16.07 3.17
N GLY A 111 10.09 15.33 2.06
CA GLY A 111 10.71 13.99 2.02
C GLY A 111 9.76 12.83 2.34
N ASP A 112 8.50 13.10 2.71
CA ASP A 112 7.48 12.05 2.83
C ASP A 112 7.01 11.60 1.44
N LEU A 113 6.76 10.30 1.28
CA LEU A 113 6.18 9.73 0.06
C LEU A 113 4.74 10.23 -0.15
N PRO A 114 4.27 10.28 -1.41
CA PRO A 114 2.89 10.66 -1.68
C PRO A 114 1.88 9.81 -0.90
N PRO A 115 0.72 10.38 -0.52
CA PRO A 115 -0.39 9.63 0.04
C PRO A 115 -0.78 8.45 -0.84
N VAL A 116 -1.20 7.33 -0.25
CA VAL A 116 -1.69 6.18 -1.01
C VAL A 116 -3.19 6.02 -0.81
N LEU A 117 -3.94 5.88 -1.90
CA LEU A 117 -5.31 5.37 -1.89
C LEU A 117 -5.30 3.87 -2.15
N ASP A 118 -5.64 3.08 -1.14
CA ASP A 118 -5.75 1.64 -1.22
C ASP A 118 -7.19 1.25 -1.64
N VAL A 119 -7.33 0.68 -2.85
CA VAL A 119 -8.61 0.30 -3.46
C VAL A 119 -8.61 -1.18 -3.81
N GLU A 120 -9.26 -1.99 -2.97
CA GLU A 120 -9.27 -3.45 -3.17
C GLU A 120 -10.66 -4.08 -3.24
N VAL A 121 -11.68 -3.31 -2.86
CA VAL A 121 -13.05 -3.80 -2.74
C VAL A 121 -14.01 -2.97 -3.58
N LEU A 122 -15.07 -3.62 -4.06
CA LEU A 122 -16.22 -2.92 -4.61
C LEU A 122 -17.25 -2.56 -3.53
N ASP A 123 -17.35 -3.35 -2.46
CA ASP A 123 -18.42 -3.26 -1.47
C ASP A 123 -19.81 -3.14 -2.15
N ASP A 124 -20.10 -3.91 -3.20
CA ASP A 124 -21.33 -3.83 -4.00
C ASP A 124 -21.60 -2.48 -4.71
N ALA A 125 -20.64 -1.55 -4.71
CA ALA A 125 -20.76 -0.30 -5.45
C ALA A 125 -20.73 -0.55 -6.96
N ASN A 126 -21.47 0.29 -7.69
CA ASN A 126 -21.39 0.33 -9.15
C ASN A 126 -19.99 0.80 -9.59
N PRO A 127 -19.31 0.13 -10.55
CA PRO A 127 -17.97 0.50 -11.00
C PRO A 127 -17.80 1.97 -11.45
N TYR A 128 -18.83 2.58 -12.07
CA TYR A 128 -18.78 4.00 -12.41
C TYR A 128 -18.73 4.90 -11.16
N GLY A 129 -19.47 4.53 -10.12
CA GLY A 129 -19.46 5.22 -8.83
C GLY A 129 -18.12 5.08 -8.10
N LEU A 130 -17.51 3.89 -8.17
CA LEU A 130 -16.15 3.65 -7.68
C LEU A 130 -15.15 4.61 -8.33
N VAL A 131 -15.10 4.66 -9.67
CA VAL A 131 -14.17 5.52 -10.42
C VAL A 131 -14.40 7.00 -10.11
N ALA A 132 -15.66 7.45 -10.03
CA ALA A 132 -15.99 8.83 -9.67
C ALA A 132 -15.56 9.18 -8.23
N GLY A 133 -15.75 8.25 -7.30
CA GLY A 133 -15.34 8.40 -5.91
C GLY A 133 -13.83 8.46 -5.73
N ILE A 134 -13.09 7.55 -6.38
CA ILE A 134 -11.62 7.57 -6.43
C ILE A 134 -11.13 8.92 -6.98
N ARG A 135 -11.68 9.39 -8.11
CA ARG A 135 -11.30 10.68 -8.70
C ARG A 135 -11.49 11.84 -7.72
N THR A 136 -12.58 11.82 -6.97
CA THR A 136 -12.88 12.84 -5.96
C THR A 136 -11.87 12.80 -4.81
N TRP A 137 -11.59 11.61 -4.28
CA TRP A 137 -10.62 11.44 -3.20
C TRP A 137 -9.22 11.89 -3.63
N LEU A 138 -8.75 11.44 -4.80
CA LEU A 138 -7.44 11.78 -5.35
C LEU A 138 -7.27 13.29 -5.50
N ALA A 139 -8.26 13.98 -6.08
CA ALA A 139 -8.21 15.42 -6.28
C ALA A 139 -8.16 16.20 -4.95
N LEU A 140 -8.93 15.78 -3.95
CA LEU A 140 -8.96 16.43 -2.64
C LEU A 140 -7.64 16.25 -1.87
N VAL A 141 -7.07 15.04 -1.92
CA VAL A 141 -5.82 14.73 -1.23
C VAL A 141 -4.62 15.35 -1.96
N GLU A 142 -4.61 15.35 -3.29
CA GLU A 142 -3.60 16.08 -4.09
C GLU A 142 -3.61 17.56 -3.75
N TRP A 143 -4.79 18.19 -3.71
CA TRP A 143 -4.95 19.59 -3.34
C TRP A 143 -4.45 19.88 -1.91
N ARG A 144 -4.77 19.01 -0.94
CA ARG A 144 -4.40 19.21 0.46
C ARG A 144 -2.90 19.04 0.71
N HIS A 145 -2.26 18.07 0.05
CA HIS A 145 -0.88 17.70 0.34
C HIS A 145 0.14 18.26 -0.67
N GLY A 146 -0.32 18.77 -1.82
CA GLY A 146 0.52 19.36 -2.86
C GLY A 146 1.33 18.34 -3.66
N VAL A 147 0.94 17.07 -3.62
CA VAL A 147 1.62 15.96 -4.32
C VAL A 147 0.59 14.95 -4.81
N LYS A 148 0.82 14.38 -6.01
CA LYS A 148 -0.06 13.38 -6.63
C LYS A 148 -0.07 12.08 -5.81
N PRO A 149 -1.21 11.66 -5.25
CA PRO A 149 -1.31 10.39 -4.54
C PRO A 149 -0.98 9.17 -5.41
N ILE A 150 -0.54 8.09 -4.77
CA ILE A 150 -0.35 6.77 -5.39
C ILE A 150 -1.67 5.99 -5.27
N ILE A 151 -2.02 5.21 -6.29
CA ILE A 151 -3.17 4.27 -6.22
C ILE A 151 -2.62 2.87 -5.96
N TYR A 152 -3.00 2.27 -4.84
CA TYR A 152 -2.76 0.86 -4.56
C TYR A 152 -3.97 -0.01 -4.90
N THR A 153 -3.73 -1.17 -5.48
CA THR A 153 -4.74 -2.20 -5.76
C THR A 153 -4.05 -3.51 -6.14
N ASN A 154 -4.74 -4.64 -5.99
CA ASN A 154 -4.29 -5.88 -6.63
C ASN A 154 -4.47 -5.85 -8.17
N LEU A 155 -3.63 -6.61 -8.88
CA LEU A 155 -3.58 -6.63 -10.35
C LEU A 155 -4.93 -6.96 -10.99
N ARG A 156 -5.67 -7.91 -10.42
CA ARG A 156 -6.97 -8.31 -10.97
C ARG A 156 -7.96 -7.16 -10.90
N PHE A 157 -8.09 -6.55 -9.72
CA PHE A 157 -9.01 -5.43 -9.50
C PHE A 157 -8.65 -4.23 -10.37
N TYR A 158 -7.36 -3.92 -10.53
CA TYR A 158 -6.89 -2.89 -11.46
C TYR A 158 -7.40 -3.16 -12.88
N ASN A 159 -7.13 -4.37 -13.40
CA ASN A 159 -7.45 -4.72 -14.78
C ASN A 159 -8.96 -4.75 -15.04
N GLU A 160 -9.75 -5.06 -14.01
CA GLU A 160 -11.21 -5.16 -14.10
C GLU A 160 -11.91 -3.79 -14.00
N TYR A 161 -11.45 -2.90 -13.12
CA TYR A 161 -12.19 -1.68 -12.77
C TYR A 161 -11.46 -0.36 -13.06
N LEU A 162 -10.12 -0.37 -13.05
CA LEU A 162 -9.31 0.86 -13.11
C LEU A 162 -8.47 0.99 -14.39
N SER A 163 -8.43 -0.05 -15.22
CA SER A 163 -7.60 -0.06 -16.43
C SER A 163 -7.89 1.13 -17.35
N GLY A 164 -6.82 1.82 -17.75
CA GLY A 164 -6.88 3.03 -18.57
C GLY A 164 -7.38 4.29 -17.84
N GLN A 165 -7.72 4.21 -16.56
CA GLN A 165 -8.04 5.35 -15.71
C GLN A 165 -6.80 5.82 -14.93
N PHE A 166 -6.78 7.11 -14.55
CA PHE A 166 -5.76 7.68 -13.65
C PHE A 166 -4.31 7.49 -14.13
N ASN A 167 -4.08 7.59 -15.45
CA ASN A 167 -2.77 7.38 -16.07
C ASN A 167 -1.70 8.41 -15.63
N ASP A 168 -2.13 9.52 -15.02
CA ASP A 168 -1.28 10.57 -14.48
C ASP A 168 -0.91 10.38 -13.00
N TYR A 169 -1.47 9.38 -12.32
CA TYR A 169 -1.16 9.03 -10.92
C TYR A 169 -0.22 7.82 -10.88
N PRO A 170 0.78 7.77 -9.98
CA PRO A 170 1.58 6.57 -9.78
C PRO A 170 0.70 5.40 -9.32
N VAL A 171 1.07 4.17 -9.70
CA VAL A 171 0.34 2.95 -9.34
C VAL A 171 1.21 1.94 -8.60
N TRP A 172 0.69 1.45 -7.49
CA TRP A 172 1.26 0.40 -6.66
C TRP A 172 0.42 -0.87 -6.80
N ILE A 173 0.98 -1.91 -7.40
CA ILE A 173 0.21 -3.10 -7.76
C ILE A 173 0.57 -4.27 -6.85
N ALA A 174 -0.43 -4.88 -6.22
CA ALA A 174 -0.26 -6.16 -5.53
C ALA A 174 -0.35 -7.34 -6.51
N ARG A 175 0.70 -8.16 -6.51
CA ARG A 175 0.78 -9.40 -7.28
C ARG A 175 1.80 -10.34 -6.64
N TYR A 176 1.32 -11.33 -5.90
CA TYR A 176 2.18 -12.27 -5.14
C TYR A 176 2.73 -13.41 -6.00
N ASN A 177 3.68 -13.10 -6.87
CA ASN A 177 4.30 -14.06 -7.79
C ASN A 177 5.66 -13.50 -8.25
N GLN A 178 6.53 -14.32 -8.87
CA GLN A 178 7.88 -13.88 -9.26
C GLN A 178 7.92 -13.00 -10.53
N SER A 179 6.88 -13.08 -11.37
CA SER A 179 6.77 -12.21 -12.54
C SER A 179 6.25 -10.83 -12.14
N GLN A 180 6.83 -9.77 -12.71
CA GLN A 180 6.35 -8.41 -12.48
C GLN A 180 4.88 -8.23 -12.94
N PRO A 181 4.16 -7.22 -12.43
CA PRO A 181 2.83 -6.88 -12.92
C PRO A 181 2.83 -6.44 -14.39
N GLU A 182 1.81 -6.87 -15.13
CA GLU A 182 1.51 -6.41 -16.48
C GLU A 182 0.08 -5.86 -16.51
N LEU A 183 -0.05 -4.55 -16.68
CA LEU A 183 -1.34 -3.87 -16.65
C LEU A 183 -2.03 -3.94 -18.02
N SER A 184 -3.32 -4.25 -18.07
CA SER A 184 -4.04 -4.54 -19.32
C SER A 184 -4.10 -3.36 -20.30
N CYS A 185 -3.96 -2.14 -19.80
CA CYS A 185 -3.87 -0.90 -20.61
C CYS A 185 -2.45 -0.61 -21.16
N GLY A 186 -1.45 -1.44 -20.88
CA GLY A 186 -0.08 -1.29 -21.38
C GLY A 186 0.78 -0.24 -20.67
N ARG A 187 0.26 0.43 -19.63
CA ARG A 187 1.06 1.32 -18.79
C ARG A 187 1.98 0.52 -17.85
N ASP A 188 3.06 1.16 -17.43
CA ASP A 188 3.94 0.63 -16.40
C ASP A 188 3.37 0.79 -14.98
N TRP A 189 3.87 -0.05 -14.07
CA TRP A 189 3.69 0.08 -12.62
C TRP A 189 4.86 0.86 -11.99
N ASP A 190 4.63 1.49 -10.84
CA ASP A 190 5.64 2.27 -10.11
C ASP A 190 6.15 1.52 -8.88
N PHE A 191 5.21 0.97 -8.09
CA PHE A 191 5.50 0.11 -6.95
C PHE A 191 4.87 -1.27 -7.16
N TRP A 192 5.47 -2.29 -6.56
CA TRP A 192 4.98 -3.65 -6.63
C TRP A 192 5.06 -4.32 -5.26
N GLN A 193 3.89 -4.71 -4.72
CA GLN A 193 3.79 -5.62 -3.58
C GLN A 193 3.84 -7.06 -4.10
N TYR A 194 4.97 -7.73 -3.87
CA TYR A 194 5.27 -9.01 -4.51
C TYR A 194 5.12 -10.21 -3.58
N GLY A 195 4.83 -9.98 -2.30
CA GLY A 195 4.45 -11.04 -1.38
C GLY A 195 4.12 -10.52 0.01
N ASN A 196 3.33 -11.33 0.72
CA ASN A 196 2.74 -11.02 2.02
C ASN A 196 3.27 -11.88 3.17
N ARG A 197 4.36 -12.62 2.91
CA ARG A 197 4.99 -13.53 3.86
C ARG A 197 6.48 -13.22 4.02
N GLY A 198 6.83 -11.94 3.97
CA GLY A 198 8.18 -11.47 4.28
C GLY A 198 8.46 -11.67 5.76
N ASN A 199 9.69 -12.05 6.09
CA ASN A 199 10.17 -12.12 7.46
C ASN A 199 11.29 -11.09 7.63
N LEU A 200 11.13 -10.18 8.58
CA LEU A 200 12.17 -9.21 8.94
C LEU A 200 12.36 -9.21 10.47
N PRO A 201 13.60 -9.40 10.95
CA PRO A 201 13.94 -9.07 12.32
C PRO A 201 13.41 -7.69 12.72
N GLY A 202 12.77 -7.61 13.89
CA GLY A 202 12.08 -6.42 14.37
C GLY A 202 10.58 -6.39 14.12
N ILE A 203 10.02 -7.32 13.37
CA ILE A 203 8.57 -7.48 13.18
C ILE A 203 8.15 -8.88 13.64
N ASP A 204 7.18 -8.97 14.55
CA ASP A 204 6.61 -10.25 14.99
C ASP A 204 5.53 -10.72 14.02
N GLY A 205 5.90 -11.63 13.13
CA GLY A 205 5.02 -12.23 12.13
C GLY A 205 5.43 -11.88 10.70
N TYR A 206 4.46 -11.92 9.79
CA TYR A 206 4.68 -11.62 8.38
C TYR A 206 4.48 -10.14 8.07
N VAL A 207 5.25 -9.66 7.10
CA VAL A 207 5.15 -8.31 6.56
C VAL A 207 5.11 -8.37 5.03
N ASP A 208 4.39 -7.42 4.45
CA ASP A 208 4.28 -7.24 3.02
C ASP A 208 5.57 -6.63 2.46
N PHE A 209 6.08 -7.23 1.38
CA PHE A 209 7.30 -6.80 0.73
C PHE A 209 7.02 -6.09 -0.59
N ASN A 210 7.68 -4.95 -0.75
CA ASN A 210 7.54 -4.06 -1.88
C ASN A 210 8.87 -3.76 -2.56
N VAL A 211 8.79 -3.46 -3.85
CA VAL A 211 9.85 -2.79 -4.60
C VAL A 211 9.30 -1.52 -5.25
N TYR A 212 10.18 -0.55 -5.43
CA TYR A 212 9.97 0.56 -6.36
C TYR A 212 10.73 0.25 -7.66
N LYS A 213 10.12 0.53 -8.82
CA LYS A 213 10.69 0.19 -10.13
C LYS A 213 11.98 0.97 -10.43
N GLY A 214 12.07 2.20 -9.93
CA GLY A 214 13.17 3.12 -10.20
C GLY A 214 14.32 3.05 -9.19
N THR A 215 15.27 3.99 -9.34
CA THR A 215 16.37 4.18 -8.39
C THR A 215 15.91 4.90 -7.12
N PHE A 216 16.78 4.95 -6.11
CA PHE A 216 16.48 5.65 -4.86
C PHE A 216 16.32 7.16 -5.10
N GLU A 217 17.08 7.75 -6.02
CA GLU A 217 16.96 9.17 -6.41
C GLU A 217 15.63 9.46 -7.13
N GLN A 218 15.13 8.49 -7.91
CA GLN A 218 13.81 8.60 -8.54
C GLN A 218 12.69 8.48 -7.50
N LEU A 219 12.84 7.63 -6.49
CA LEU A 219 11.94 7.57 -5.34
C LEU A 219 11.92 8.91 -4.57
N ASP A 220 13.10 9.48 -4.30
CA ASP A 220 13.23 10.80 -3.66
C ASP A 220 12.53 11.89 -4.48
N SER A 221 12.56 11.78 -5.81
CA SER A 221 11.89 12.73 -6.70
C SER A 221 10.36 12.66 -6.64
N LEU A 222 9.78 11.54 -6.18
CA LEU A 222 8.34 11.40 -5.92
C LEU A 222 7.92 12.01 -4.58
N CYS A 223 8.86 12.18 -3.64
CA CYS A 223 8.53 12.66 -2.31
C CYS A 223 7.98 14.09 -2.36
N ARG A 224 7.11 14.41 -1.40
CA ARG A 224 6.59 15.76 -1.21
C ARG A 224 7.75 16.71 -1.05
N ARG A 225 7.80 17.72 -1.92
CA ARG A 225 8.73 18.83 -1.80
C ARG A 225 8.18 19.85 -0.80
N GLY A 226 9.05 20.55 -0.09
CA GLY A 226 8.65 21.75 0.63
C GLY A 226 7.87 22.67 -0.31
N ALA A 227 6.92 23.43 0.23
CA ALA A 227 6.24 24.42 -0.59
C ALA A 227 7.31 25.38 -1.12
N ASP A 228 7.64 25.30 -2.41
CA ASP A 228 8.26 26.43 -3.07
C ASP A 228 7.30 27.58 -2.82
N LEU A 229 7.79 28.64 -2.17
CA LEU A 229 7.12 29.92 -2.14
C LEU A 229 7.04 30.40 -3.58
N VAL A 230 6.12 29.86 -4.36
CA VAL A 230 5.65 30.46 -5.60
C VAL A 230 4.95 31.71 -5.12
N SER A 231 5.74 32.79 -5.05
CA SER A 231 5.25 34.15 -5.00
C SER A 231 4.10 34.22 -5.99
N MET A 232 2.87 34.37 -5.48
CA MET A 232 1.75 34.78 -6.30
C MET A 232 2.08 36.20 -6.76
N ALA A 233 2.78 36.29 -7.90
CA ALA A 233 2.84 37.50 -8.68
C ALA A 233 1.47 37.63 -9.35
N TYR A 234 0.69 38.57 -8.78
CA TYR A 234 -0.47 39.30 -9.29
C TYR A 234 -1.10 38.85 -10.62
#